data_AF-A0AAE1HSK1-F1
#
_entry.id   AF-A0AAE1HSK1-F1
#
_cell.length_a   1.000
_cell.length_b   1.000
_cell.length_c   1.000
_cell.angle_alpha   90.00
_cell.angle_beta   90.00
_cell.angle_gamma   90.00
#
_symmetry.space_group_name_H-M   'P 1'
#
loop_
_entity.id
_entity.type
_entity.pdbx_description
1 polymer ?
#
loop_
_entity_poly.entity_id
_entity_poly.type
_entity_poly.pdbx_seq_one_letter_code
_entity_poly.pdbx_strand_id
1 'polypeptide(L)'
;MVSAQELSRLRHVIELLKPLERVTVELGAEKNTSISKVTPMSNILTQCHYKLSRAPVPENDETARGLQTRLLQHLNQSLGRVEHVRTYAVATILDPRFKNKSFDSPAACAGAISAVKELMREAVLERERTPSPQPPLQAAPPEDDFWGEHDQQVAAQQLPTPTMTVAGMPTELKIYLDQPLEPRQSNPVKYWAEQTRVFPVLAPVALHYAVIPATSVPSERLFSEAGATSSERRSRISPKHLRALLFLSGIAEQDWGGL
;
A
#
# COMPACT_ATOMS: atom_id res chain seq x y z
N MET A 1 10.41 35.56 -30.36
CA MET A 1 11.53 35.46 -29.41
C MET A 1 10.95 35.32 -28.02
N VAL A 2 11.36 34.32 -27.24
CA VAL A 2 10.88 34.15 -25.86
C VAL A 2 11.62 35.14 -24.97
N SER A 3 10.90 35.92 -24.19
CA SER A 3 11.47 36.92 -23.28
C SER A 3 12.14 36.28 -22.06
N ALA A 4 13.10 36.99 -21.44
CA ALA A 4 13.76 36.52 -20.22
C ALA A 4 12.77 36.31 -19.06
N GLN A 5 11.68 37.09 -19.04
CA GLN A 5 10.60 36.98 -18.06
C GLN A 5 9.78 35.70 -18.25
N GLU A 6 9.46 35.33 -19.50
CA GLU A 6 8.77 34.07 -19.82
C GLU A 6 9.63 32.85 -19.47
N LEU A 7 10.94 32.90 -19.71
CA LEU A 7 11.85 31.82 -19.30
C LEU A 7 11.96 31.69 -17.78
N SER A 8 11.91 32.80 -17.04
CA SER A 8 11.88 32.79 -15.58
C SER A 8 10.58 32.17 -15.03
N ARG A 9 9.44 32.54 -15.63
CA ARG A 9 8.12 31.97 -15.34
C ARG A 9 8.11 30.46 -15.53
N LEU A 10 8.59 29.98 -16.68
CA LEU A 10 8.63 28.55 -16.99
C LEU A 10 9.50 27.78 -15.98
N ARG A 11 10.66 28.31 -15.59
CA ARG A 11 11.48 27.70 -14.54
C ARG A 11 10.73 27.58 -13.22
N HIS A 12 10.02 28.62 -12.80
CA HIS A 12 9.24 28.59 -11.56
C HIS A 12 8.11 27.56 -11.60
N VAL A 13 7.39 27.48 -12.74
CA VAL A 13 6.35 26.46 -12.95
C VAL A 13 6.94 25.05 -12.89
N ILE A 14 8.11 24.82 -13.51
CA ILE A 14 8.79 23.52 -13.44
C ILE A 14 9.13 23.16 -11.99
N GLU A 15 9.67 24.09 -11.19
CA GLU A 15 9.94 23.82 -9.77
C GLU A 15 8.68 23.48 -8.96
N LEU A 16 7.54 24.09 -9.31
CA LEU A 16 6.25 23.76 -8.69
C LEU A 16 5.72 22.40 -9.09
N LEU A 17 5.97 21.95 -10.32
CA LEU A 17 5.48 20.66 -10.82
C LEU A 17 6.37 19.48 -10.41
N LYS A 18 7.66 19.70 -10.12
CA LYS A 18 8.60 18.64 -9.72
C LYS A 18 8.10 17.73 -8.58
N PRO A 19 7.51 18.23 -7.48
CA PRO A 19 6.97 17.35 -6.44
C PRO A 19 5.81 16.48 -6.93
N LEU A 20 4.97 17.00 -7.83
CA LEU A 20 3.86 16.24 -8.42
C LEU A 20 4.37 15.14 -9.35
N GLU A 21 5.37 15.43 -10.17
CA GLU A 21 6.05 14.43 -11.00
C GLU A 21 6.63 13.31 -10.13
N ARG A 22 7.35 13.66 -9.05
CA ARG A 22 7.91 12.65 -8.14
C ARG A 22 6.85 11.74 -7.53
N VAL A 23 5.72 12.31 -7.11
CA VAL A 23 4.61 11.54 -6.53
C VAL A 23 3.97 10.62 -7.57
N THR A 24 3.72 11.13 -8.78
CA THR A 24 3.10 10.34 -9.86
C THR A 24 4.01 9.21 -10.35
N VAL A 25 5.32 9.44 -10.46
CA VAL A 25 6.30 8.40 -10.82
C VAL A 25 6.37 7.31 -9.74
N GLU A 26 6.43 7.69 -8.47
CA GLU A 26 6.50 6.72 -7.36
C GLU A 26 5.20 5.93 -7.18
N LEU A 27 4.02 6.57 -7.33
CA LEU A 27 2.72 5.88 -7.28
C LEU A 27 2.40 5.08 -8.56
N GLY A 28 3.05 5.39 -9.68
CA GLY A 28 2.92 4.67 -10.95
C GLY A 28 3.90 3.50 -11.11
N ALA A 29 4.77 3.24 -10.12
CA ALA A 29 5.80 2.21 -10.18
C ALA A 29 5.28 0.81 -9.82
N GLU A 30 5.06 -0.05 -10.82
CA GLU A 30 4.44 -1.38 -10.71
C GLU A 30 4.87 -2.23 -9.51
N LYS A 31 6.18 -2.34 -9.23
CA LYS A 31 6.72 -3.20 -8.16
C LYS A 31 6.60 -2.61 -6.75
N ASN A 32 6.18 -1.35 -6.63
CA ASN A 32 6.20 -0.58 -5.38
C ASN A 32 4.96 0.31 -5.18
N THR A 33 3.96 0.19 -6.05
CA THR A 33 2.67 0.89 -6.02
C THR A 33 1.77 0.22 -4.98
N SER A 34 2.00 0.50 -3.69
CA SER A 34 1.05 0.12 -2.65
C SER A 34 0.18 1.32 -2.29
N ILE A 35 -1.13 1.07 -2.19
CA ILE A 35 -2.13 2.04 -1.73
C ILE A 35 -1.78 2.65 -0.36
N SER A 36 -0.96 1.98 0.45
CA SER A 36 -0.47 2.47 1.74
C SER A 36 0.35 3.76 1.66
N LYS A 37 1.01 4.01 0.52
CA LYS A 37 1.84 5.20 0.28
C LYS A 37 1.02 6.45 -0.01
N VAL A 38 -0.25 6.31 -0.36
CA VAL A 38 -1.09 7.43 -0.83
C VAL A 38 -1.25 8.51 0.24
N THR A 39 -1.56 8.12 1.49
CA THR A 39 -1.68 9.03 2.63
C THR A 39 -0.37 9.78 2.94
N PRO A 40 0.78 9.10 3.22
CA PRO A 40 2.01 9.81 3.52
C PRO A 40 2.48 10.69 2.36
N MET A 41 2.32 10.24 1.11
CA MET A 41 2.71 11.04 -0.06
C MET A 41 1.82 12.28 -0.23
N SER A 42 0.53 12.17 0.07
CA SER A 42 -0.40 13.32 0.08
C SER A 42 0.04 14.37 1.10
N ASN A 43 0.39 13.94 2.31
CA ASN A 43 0.83 14.86 3.37
C ASN A 43 2.18 15.51 3.02
N ILE A 44 3.15 14.72 2.54
CA ILE A 44 4.45 15.23 2.07
C ILE A 44 4.26 16.24 0.93
N LEU A 45 3.39 15.94 -0.03
CA LEU A 45 3.13 16.80 -1.18
C LEU A 45 2.57 18.16 -0.75
N THR A 46 1.59 18.15 0.15
CA THR A 46 0.99 19.36 0.74
C THR A 46 2.03 20.16 1.51
N GLN A 47 2.86 19.51 2.34
CA GLN A 47 3.94 20.17 3.08
C GLN A 47 5.02 20.77 2.16
N CYS A 48 5.40 20.07 1.10
CA CYS A 48 6.34 20.57 0.09
C CYS A 48 5.79 21.82 -0.60
N HIS A 49 4.52 21.80 -1.03
CA HIS A 49 3.90 22.95 -1.67
C HIS A 49 3.71 24.13 -0.71
N TYR A 50 3.43 23.86 0.57
CA TYR A 50 3.37 24.92 1.58
C TYR A 50 4.72 25.61 1.75
N LYS A 51 5.82 24.84 1.77
CA LYS A 51 7.18 25.40 1.79
C LYS A 51 7.50 26.20 0.53
N LEU A 52 7.13 25.70 -0.65
CA LEU A 52 7.32 26.39 -1.93
C LEU A 52 6.52 27.69 -2.04
N SER A 53 5.33 27.76 -1.44
CA SER A 53 4.53 28.98 -1.39
C SER A 53 5.10 30.05 -0.47
N ARG A 54 5.96 29.68 0.49
CA ARG A 54 6.63 30.62 1.41
C ARG A 54 8.00 31.07 0.88
N ALA A 55 8.50 30.46 -0.19
CA ALA A 55 9.73 30.87 -0.83
C ALA A 55 9.55 32.26 -1.49
N PRO A 56 10.58 33.13 -1.46
CA PRO A 56 10.50 34.43 -2.11
C PRO A 56 10.27 34.27 -3.61
N VAL A 57 9.07 34.58 -4.07
CA VAL A 57 8.75 34.67 -5.50
C VAL A 57 9.36 35.98 -6.02
N PRO A 58 10.02 35.99 -7.19
CA PRO A 58 10.52 37.23 -7.79
C PRO A 58 9.40 38.29 -7.82
N GLU A 59 9.72 39.50 -7.35
CA GLU A 59 8.79 40.62 -7.33
C GLU A 59 8.19 40.82 -8.73
N ASN A 60 6.86 40.89 -8.80
CA ASN A 60 6.04 41.17 -10.00
C ASN A 60 5.51 40.00 -10.85
N ASP A 61 5.46 38.77 -10.33
CA ASP A 61 4.70 37.69 -10.99
C ASP A 61 3.42 37.27 -10.25
N GLU A 62 2.35 38.05 -10.45
CA GLU A 62 1.02 37.71 -9.97
C GLU A 62 0.50 36.38 -10.53
N THR A 63 0.93 36.00 -11.73
CA THR A 63 0.49 34.76 -12.37
C THR A 63 1.10 33.55 -11.66
N ALA A 64 2.40 33.59 -11.35
CA ALA A 64 3.08 32.55 -10.59
C ALA A 64 2.49 32.39 -9.18
N ARG A 65 2.20 33.50 -8.48
CA ARG A 65 1.53 33.46 -7.18
C ARG A 65 0.10 32.92 -7.29
N GLY A 66 -0.65 33.34 -8.30
CA GLY A 66 -2.00 32.85 -8.56
C GLY A 66 -2.04 31.35 -8.88
N LEU A 67 -1.02 30.82 -9.56
CA LEU A 67 -0.86 29.38 -9.78
C LEU A 67 -0.56 28.64 -8.48
N GLN A 68 0.40 29.12 -7.68
CA GLN A 68 0.75 28.51 -6.38
C GLN A 68 -0.46 28.42 -5.46
N THR A 69 -1.20 29.52 -5.29
CA THR A 69 -2.37 29.57 -4.42
C THR A 69 -3.46 28.62 -4.90
N ARG A 70 -3.78 28.62 -6.20
CA ARG A 70 -4.78 27.72 -6.77
C ARG A 70 -4.37 26.25 -6.67
N LEU A 71 -3.09 25.95 -6.91
CA LEU A 71 -2.55 24.60 -6.79
C LEU A 71 -2.64 24.10 -5.34
N LEU A 72 -2.23 24.92 -4.37
CA LEU A 72 -2.36 24.59 -2.95
C LEU A 72 -3.81 24.40 -2.52
N GLN A 73 -4.70 25.28 -2.97
CA GLN A 73 -6.13 25.16 -2.69
C GLN A 73 -6.68 23.84 -3.24
N HIS A 74 -6.32 23.50 -4.49
CA HIS A 74 -6.76 22.25 -5.11
C HIS A 74 -6.18 21.02 -4.41
N LEU A 75 -4.90 21.03 -4.04
CA LEU A 75 -4.25 19.95 -3.29
C LEU A 75 -4.92 19.75 -1.93
N ASN A 76 -5.19 20.81 -1.18
CA ASN A 76 -5.89 20.69 0.10
C ASN A 76 -7.33 20.17 -0.06
N GLN A 77 -8.05 20.59 -1.10
CA GLN A 77 -9.43 20.13 -1.35
C GLN A 77 -9.48 18.66 -1.77
N SER A 78 -8.56 18.23 -2.64
CA SER A 78 -8.53 16.88 -3.20
C SER A 78 -7.84 15.87 -2.28
N LEU A 79 -6.68 16.25 -1.72
CA LEU A 79 -5.84 15.37 -0.93
C LEU A 79 -6.07 15.47 0.58
N GLY A 80 -6.61 16.58 1.08
CA GLY A 80 -6.90 16.75 2.51
C GLY A 80 -7.95 15.77 3.05
N ARG A 81 -8.71 15.09 2.18
CA ARG A 81 -9.70 14.07 2.55
C ARG A 81 -9.18 12.64 2.39
N VAL A 82 -8.00 12.44 1.81
CA VAL A 82 -7.44 11.11 1.53
C VAL A 82 -7.27 10.31 2.81
N GLU A 83 -6.80 10.94 3.89
CA GLU A 83 -6.62 10.27 5.20
C GLU A 83 -7.95 9.80 5.83
N HIS A 84 -9.09 10.36 5.40
CA HIS A 84 -10.42 9.98 5.89
C HIS A 84 -11.06 8.87 5.06
N VAL A 85 -10.50 8.53 3.90
CA VAL A 85 -10.98 7.40 3.09
C VAL A 85 -10.49 6.11 3.73
N ARG A 86 -11.44 5.24 4.12
CA ARG A 86 -11.17 4.00 4.85
C ARG A 86 -10.05 3.16 4.21
N THR A 87 -10.08 2.96 2.90
CA THR A 87 -9.09 2.11 2.21
C THR A 87 -7.67 2.65 2.34
N TYR A 88 -7.47 3.95 2.13
CA TYR A 88 -6.15 4.59 2.27
C TYR A 88 -5.68 4.57 3.73
N ALA A 89 -6.58 4.93 4.65
CA ALA A 89 -6.28 4.96 6.08
C ALA A 89 -5.89 3.58 6.63
N VAL A 90 -6.66 2.54 6.30
CA VAL A 90 -6.39 1.16 6.72
C VAL A 90 -5.08 0.66 6.11
N ALA A 91 -4.83 0.90 4.82
CA ALA A 91 -3.59 0.48 4.21
C ALA A 91 -2.35 1.18 4.80
N THR A 92 -2.45 2.49 5.10
CA THR A 92 -1.35 3.25 5.69
C THR A 92 -1.03 2.77 7.11
N ILE A 93 -2.04 2.49 7.94
CA ILE A 93 -1.77 2.03 9.31
C ILE A 93 -1.23 0.60 9.35
N LEU A 94 -1.67 -0.27 8.43
CA LEU A 94 -1.18 -1.64 8.26
C LEU A 94 0.19 -1.71 7.56
N ASP A 95 0.74 -0.58 7.09
CA ASP A 95 2.09 -0.55 6.54
C ASP A 95 3.12 -0.29 7.66
N PRO A 96 4.06 -1.23 7.89
CA PRO A 96 5.02 -1.14 8.98
C PRO A 96 5.98 0.06 8.85
N ARG A 97 6.08 0.67 7.66
CA ARG A 97 6.92 1.84 7.40
C ARG A 97 6.29 3.16 7.84
N PHE A 98 4.96 3.20 7.98
CA PHE A 98 4.20 4.42 8.18
C PHE A 98 3.42 4.42 9.51
N LYS A 99 2.65 3.35 9.77
CA LYS A 99 1.81 3.17 10.96
C LYS A 99 1.00 4.45 11.28
N ASN A 100 0.97 4.83 12.56
CA ASN A 100 0.25 6.00 13.06
C ASN A 100 0.97 7.35 12.79
N LYS A 101 2.23 7.35 12.35
CA LYS A 101 3.04 8.57 12.21
C LYS A 101 2.74 9.36 10.93
N SER A 102 2.05 8.75 9.98
CA SER A 102 1.73 9.36 8.69
C SER A 102 0.35 10.03 8.63
N PHE A 103 -0.35 10.13 9.75
CA PHE A 103 -1.65 10.81 9.84
C PHE A 103 -1.46 12.24 10.36
N ASP A 104 -2.12 13.20 9.72
CA ASP A 104 -2.14 14.59 10.20
C ASP A 104 -3.33 14.79 11.16
N SER A 105 -4.46 14.11 10.92
CA SER A 105 -5.64 14.12 11.79
C SER A 105 -5.64 12.97 12.81
N PRO A 106 -5.69 13.27 14.13
CA PRO A 106 -5.87 12.23 15.16
C PRO A 106 -7.18 11.45 15.00
N ALA A 107 -8.22 12.11 14.49
CA ALA A 107 -9.52 11.48 14.25
C ALA A 107 -9.45 10.46 13.11
N ALA A 108 -8.71 10.76 12.04
CA ALA A 108 -8.48 9.83 10.93
C ALA A 108 -7.71 8.58 11.41
N CYS A 109 -6.68 8.77 12.24
CA CYS A 109 -5.93 7.66 12.85
C CYS A 109 -6.82 6.78 13.73
N ALA A 110 -7.64 7.37 14.61
CA ALA A 110 -8.58 6.62 15.44
C ALA A 110 -9.62 5.86 14.60
N GLY A 111 -10.12 6.47 13.52
CA GLY A 111 -11.01 5.83 12.55
C GLY A 111 -10.35 4.64 11.84
N ALA A 112 -9.08 4.79 11.43
CA ALA A 112 -8.30 3.71 10.81
C ALA A 112 -8.12 2.52 11.77
N ILE A 113 -7.76 2.78 13.03
CA ILE A 113 -7.63 1.75 14.07
C ILE A 113 -8.96 1.02 14.26
N SER A 114 -10.07 1.76 14.36
CA SER A 114 -11.41 1.18 14.50
C SER A 114 -11.77 0.27 13.31
N ALA A 115 -11.46 0.73 12.09
CA ALA A 115 -11.68 -0.06 10.88
C ALA A 115 -10.85 -1.35 10.85
N VAL A 116 -9.58 -1.30 11.26
CA VAL A 116 -8.72 -2.50 11.37
C VAL A 116 -9.27 -3.48 12.41
N LYS A 117 -9.73 -2.98 13.57
CA LYS A 117 -10.35 -3.85 14.59
C LYS A 117 -11.53 -4.63 14.02
N GLU A 118 -12.38 -3.97 13.24
CA GLU A 118 -13.54 -4.66 12.68
C GLU A 118 -13.15 -5.65 11.59
N LEU A 119 -12.18 -5.33 10.74
CA LEU A 119 -11.63 -6.29 9.77
C LEU A 119 -11.02 -7.52 10.44
N MET A 120 -10.32 -7.34 11.56
CA MET A 120 -9.78 -8.45 12.34
C MET A 120 -10.90 -9.32 12.93
N ARG A 121 -11.97 -8.68 13.44
CA ARG A 121 -13.13 -9.39 13.99
C ARG A 121 -13.85 -10.22 12.91
N GLU A 122 -14.06 -9.63 11.73
CA GLU A 122 -14.61 -10.32 10.56
C GLU A 122 -13.73 -11.51 10.13
N ALA A 123 -12.41 -11.33 10.09
CA ALA A 123 -11.48 -12.39 9.71
C ALA A 123 -11.50 -13.59 10.69
N VAL A 124 -11.71 -13.35 11.99
CA VAL A 124 -11.85 -14.42 12.99
C VAL A 124 -13.17 -15.18 12.78
N LEU A 125 -14.28 -14.46 12.59
CA LEU A 125 -15.59 -15.09 12.34
C LEU A 125 -15.61 -15.95 11.08
N GLU A 126 -14.95 -15.49 10.00
CA GLU A 126 -14.85 -16.26 8.76
C GLU A 126 -14.01 -17.53 8.93
N ARG A 127 -12.99 -17.52 9.78
CA ARG A 127 -12.23 -18.72 10.15
C ARG A 127 -13.04 -19.73 10.95
N GLU A 128 -13.91 -19.27 11.85
CA GLU A 128 -14.80 -20.17 12.61
C GLU A 128 -15.85 -20.83 11.72
N ARG A 129 -16.26 -20.16 10.63
CA ARG A 129 -17.23 -20.67 9.64
C ARG A 129 -16.63 -21.66 8.65
N THR A 130 -15.32 -21.61 8.42
CA THR A 130 -14.61 -22.48 7.48
C THR A 130 -13.83 -23.54 8.26
N PRO A 131 -14.26 -24.81 8.29
CA PRO A 131 -13.46 -25.86 8.91
C PRO A 131 -12.10 -25.92 8.19
N SER A 132 -11.01 -25.65 8.92
CA SER A 132 -9.67 -25.72 8.35
C SER A 132 -9.36 -27.15 7.91
N PRO A 133 -8.54 -27.34 6.86
CA PRO A 133 -7.92 -28.63 6.60
C PRO A 133 -7.09 -28.98 7.85
N GLN A 134 -7.41 -30.11 8.49
CA GLN A 134 -6.59 -30.63 9.57
C GLN A 134 -5.13 -30.69 9.08
N PRO A 135 -4.14 -30.27 9.89
CA PRO A 135 -2.75 -30.46 9.52
C PRO A 135 -2.52 -31.96 9.25
N PRO A 136 -1.68 -32.32 8.27
CA PRO A 136 -1.34 -33.72 8.07
C PRO A 136 -0.85 -34.26 9.41
N LEU A 137 -1.45 -35.38 9.85
CA LEU A 137 -1.04 -36.16 11.01
C LEU A 137 0.49 -36.18 11.02
N GLN A 138 1.10 -35.44 11.95
CA GLN A 138 2.54 -35.45 12.09
C GLN A 138 2.96 -36.88 12.33
N ALA A 139 3.96 -37.34 11.58
CA ALA A 139 4.52 -38.68 11.72
C ALA A 139 4.85 -38.92 13.20
N ALA A 140 4.43 -40.08 13.71
CA ALA A 140 4.65 -40.47 15.09
C ALA A 140 6.13 -40.22 15.47
N PRO A 141 6.41 -39.57 16.61
CA PRO A 141 7.78 -39.37 17.06
C PRO A 141 8.45 -40.74 17.24
N PRO A 142 9.78 -40.84 16.99
CA PRO A 142 10.53 -42.07 17.24
C PRO A 142 10.33 -42.52 18.70
N GLU A 143 10.18 -43.84 18.92
CA GLU A 143 9.70 -44.46 20.17
C GLU A 143 10.60 -44.25 21.43
N ASP A 144 11.53 -43.29 21.44
CA ASP A 144 12.42 -43.05 22.59
C ASP A 144 12.81 -41.57 22.77
N ASP A 145 11.91 -40.65 22.42
CA ASP A 145 12.11 -39.22 22.70
C ASP A 145 11.47 -38.81 24.04
N PHE A 146 12.31 -38.64 25.06
CA PHE A 146 11.94 -38.16 26.40
C PHE A 146 11.17 -36.83 26.35
N TRP A 147 11.41 -35.98 25.35
CA TRP A 147 10.72 -34.70 25.19
C TRP A 147 9.44 -34.80 24.35
N GLY A 148 9.13 -35.95 23.76
CA GLY A 148 7.96 -36.11 22.88
C GLY A 148 6.63 -35.79 23.57
N GLU A 149 6.46 -36.17 24.83
CA GLU A 149 5.24 -35.87 25.60
C GLU A 149 5.15 -34.37 25.96
N HIS A 150 6.28 -33.75 26.27
CA HIS A 150 6.35 -32.30 26.50
C HIS A 150 6.07 -31.52 25.22
N ASP A 151 6.65 -31.92 24.08
CA ASP A 151 6.44 -31.28 22.79
C ASP A 151 5.00 -31.43 22.32
N GLN A 152 4.36 -32.56 22.61
CA GLN A 152 2.93 -32.77 22.36
C GLN A 152 2.05 -31.89 23.27
N GLN A 153 2.40 -31.72 24.55
CA GLN A 153 1.70 -30.80 25.46
C GLN A 153 1.88 -29.33 25.05
N VAL A 154 3.09 -28.94 24.63
CA VAL A 154 3.39 -27.61 24.14
C VAL A 154 2.66 -27.35 22.83
N ALA A 155 2.66 -28.29 21.88
CA ALA A 155 1.91 -28.18 20.62
C ALA A 155 0.40 -28.07 20.84
N ALA A 156 -0.15 -28.81 21.81
CA ALA A 156 -1.56 -28.72 22.21
C ALA A 156 -1.92 -27.35 22.83
N GLN A 157 -0.97 -26.71 23.53
CA GLN A 157 -1.14 -25.37 24.11
C GLN A 157 -0.82 -24.23 23.12
N GLN A 158 -0.02 -24.50 22.08
CA GLN A 158 0.39 -23.55 21.05
C GLN A 158 -0.58 -23.46 19.86
N LEU A 159 -1.64 -24.27 19.82
CA LEU A 159 -2.76 -24.00 18.92
C LEU A 159 -3.16 -22.54 19.12
N PRO A 160 -3.02 -21.67 18.11
CA PRO A 160 -3.25 -20.25 18.28
C PRO A 160 -4.74 -20.06 18.50
N THR A 161 -5.17 -20.11 19.77
CA THR A 161 -6.51 -19.69 20.17
C THR A 161 -6.58 -18.21 19.84
N PRO A 162 -7.43 -17.77 18.91
CA PRO A 162 -7.57 -16.35 18.60
C PRO A 162 -8.24 -15.68 19.80
N THR A 163 -7.44 -15.29 20.81
CA THR A 163 -7.96 -14.62 22.00
C THR A 163 -8.27 -13.17 21.64
N MET A 164 -9.45 -12.94 21.08
CA MET A 164 -10.03 -11.62 20.91
C MET A 164 -10.52 -11.14 22.28
N THR A 165 -9.91 -10.09 22.84
CA THR A 165 -10.48 -9.36 23.97
C THR A 165 -11.68 -8.56 23.45
N VAL A 166 -12.88 -9.11 23.66
CA VAL A 166 -14.18 -8.68 23.09
C VAL A 166 -14.57 -7.21 23.37
N ALA A 167 -13.84 -6.48 24.21
CA ALA A 167 -14.09 -5.07 24.51
C ALA A 167 -12.86 -4.13 24.34
N GLY A 168 -11.71 -4.67 23.93
CA GLY A 168 -10.42 -3.97 23.96
C GLY A 168 -9.78 -3.70 22.59
N MET A 169 -8.58 -3.13 22.59
CA MET A 169 -7.70 -3.19 21.42
C MET A 169 -7.18 -4.63 21.29
N PRO A 170 -7.30 -5.27 20.11
CA PRO A 170 -6.71 -6.59 19.89
C PRO A 170 -5.22 -6.58 20.26
N THR A 171 -4.78 -7.59 20.99
CA THR A 171 -3.40 -7.68 21.49
C THR A 171 -2.39 -7.61 20.34
N GLU A 172 -2.65 -8.31 19.23
CA GLU A 172 -1.85 -8.25 18.01
C GLU A 172 -1.70 -6.82 17.48
N LEU A 173 -2.81 -6.09 17.36
CA LEU A 173 -2.80 -4.71 16.84
C LEU A 173 -2.03 -3.78 17.77
N LYS A 174 -2.19 -3.93 19.09
CA LYS A 174 -1.42 -3.14 20.07
C LYS A 174 0.07 -3.38 19.93
N ILE A 175 0.50 -4.66 19.95
CA ILE A 175 1.91 -5.04 19.82
C ILE A 175 2.50 -4.48 18.52
N TYR A 176 1.78 -4.63 17.40
CA TYR A 176 2.23 -4.11 16.11
C TYR A 176 2.38 -2.57 16.09
N LEU A 177 1.43 -1.83 16.67
CA LEU A 177 1.49 -0.37 16.73
C LEU A 177 2.60 0.14 17.65
N ASP A 178 2.97 -0.61 18.68
CA ASP A 178 4.05 -0.28 19.61
C ASP A 178 5.45 -0.64 19.08
N GLN A 179 5.55 -1.52 18.08
CA GLN A 179 6.81 -1.86 17.43
C GLN A 179 7.42 -0.67 16.67
N PRO A 180 8.76 -0.60 16.52
CA PRO A 180 9.41 0.43 15.72
C PRO A 180 8.96 0.40 14.24
N LEU A 181 9.17 1.52 13.55
CA LEU A 181 8.91 1.61 12.11
C LEU A 181 9.97 0.85 11.32
N GLU A 182 9.53 0.16 10.28
CA GLU A 182 10.45 -0.47 9.33
C GLU A 182 11.08 0.57 8.39
N PRO A 183 12.29 0.32 7.87
CA PRO A 183 12.94 1.20 6.91
C PRO A 183 12.05 1.44 5.68
N ARG A 184 12.11 2.64 5.09
CA ARG A 184 11.28 3.02 3.94
C ARG A 184 11.44 2.08 2.74
N GLN A 185 12.64 1.52 2.54
CA GLN A 185 12.98 0.62 1.44
C GLN A 185 12.55 -0.83 1.68
N SER A 186 12.05 -1.16 2.87
CA SER A 186 11.52 -2.50 3.17
C SER A 186 10.29 -2.80 2.32
N ASN A 187 10.08 -4.10 2.06
CA ASN A 187 8.90 -4.58 1.36
C ASN A 187 7.83 -5.01 2.39
N PRO A 188 6.68 -4.31 2.47
CA PRO A 188 5.65 -4.61 3.47
C PRO A 188 5.03 -6.01 3.27
N VAL A 189 4.96 -6.53 2.04
CA VAL A 189 4.44 -7.87 1.77
C VAL A 189 5.38 -8.93 2.35
N LYS A 190 6.70 -8.76 2.20
CA LYS A 190 7.70 -9.67 2.79
C LYS A 190 7.64 -9.63 4.32
N TYR A 191 7.59 -8.43 4.90
CA TYR A 191 7.45 -8.25 6.34
C TYR A 191 6.24 -9.02 6.89
N TRP A 192 5.05 -8.83 6.28
CA TRP A 192 3.85 -9.51 6.77
C TRP A 192 3.87 -11.02 6.54
N ALA A 193 4.48 -11.50 5.45
CA ALA A 193 4.68 -12.92 5.22
C ALA A 193 5.55 -13.57 6.31
N GLU A 194 6.63 -12.92 6.73
CA GLU A 194 7.51 -13.39 7.81
C GLU A 194 6.83 -13.31 9.18
N GLN A 195 6.02 -12.27 9.40
CA GLN A 195 5.35 -12.01 10.67
C GLN A 195 3.99 -12.72 10.82
N THR A 196 3.59 -13.56 9.85
CA THR A 196 2.30 -14.27 9.88
C THR A 196 2.15 -15.20 11.09
N ARG A 197 3.26 -15.78 11.58
CA ARG A 197 3.25 -16.61 12.80
C ARG A 197 3.02 -15.79 14.08
N VAL A 198 3.54 -14.57 14.12
CA VAL A 198 3.43 -13.66 15.27
C VAL A 198 2.08 -12.97 15.30
N PHE A 199 1.54 -12.65 14.12
CA PHE A 199 0.27 -11.95 13.94
C PHE A 199 -0.70 -12.77 13.07
N PRO A 200 -1.22 -13.90 13.59
CA PRO A 200 -2.03 -14.81 12.79
C PRO A 200 -3.34 -14.20 12.29
N VAL A 201 -3.88 -13.17 12.94
CA VAL A 201 -5.13 -12.49 12.52
C VAL A 201 -4.83 -11.22 11.73
N LEU A 202 -3.87 -10.41 12.18
CA LEU A 202 -3.56 -9.12 11.57
C LEU A 202 -2.78 -9.26 10.24
N ALA A 203 -1.84 -10.21 10.14
CA ALA A 203 -1.01 -10.34 8.93
C ALA A 203 -1.81 -10.66 7.65
N PRO A 204 -2.81 -11.56 7.65
CA PRO A 204 -3.67 -11.79 6.49
C PRO A 204 -4.44 -10.53 6.06
N VAL A 205 -4.96 -9.76 7.03
CA VAL A 205 -5.65 -8.50 6.77
C VAL A 205 -4.68 -7.50 6.14
N ALA A 206 -3.48 -7.37 6.69
CA ALA A 206 -2.46 -6.46 6.17
C ALA A 206 -1.97 -6.85 4.77
N LEU A 207 -1.77 -8.14 4.50
CA LEU A 207 -1.40 -8.65 3.18
C LEU A 207 -2.46 -8.31 2.12
N HIS A 208 -3.75 -8.39 2.47
CA HIS A 208 -4.84 -8.03 1.56
C HIS A 208 -4.76 -6.57 1.10
N TYR A 209 -4.42 -5.64 2.02
CA TYR A 209 -4.25 -4.23 1.68
C TYR A 209 -2.91 -3.92 1.03
N ALA A 210 -1.84 -4.66 1.36
CA ALA A 210 -0.50 -4.41 0.86
C ALA A 210 -0.38 -4.59 -0.67
N VAL A 211 -1.19 -5.48 -1.24
CA VAL A 211 -1.20 -5.81 -2.69
C VAL A 211 -2.10 -4.91 -3.54
N ILE A 212 -2.88 -4.02 -2.93
CA ILE A 212 -3.79 -3.14 -3.68
C ILE A 212 -2.96 -2.04 -4.36
N PRO A 213 -3.02 -1.92 -5.70
CA PRO A 213 -2.32 -0.86 -6.41
C PRO A 213 -2.93 0.50 -6.09
N ALA A 214 -2.09 1.50 -5.87
CA ALA A 214 -2.53 2.89 -5.66
C ALA A 214 -3.11 3.55 -6.92
N THR A 215 -2.74 3.07 -8.12
CA THR A 215 -3.13 3.68 -9.39
C THR A 215 -3.46 2.63 -10.45
N SER A 216 -4.23 3.02 -11.48
CA SER A 216 -4.50 2.21 -12.67
C SER A 216 -3.35 2.19 -13.67
N VAL A 217 -2.27 2.95 -13.43
CA VAL A 217 -1.13 3.12 -14.33
C VAL A 217 -0.51 1.79 -14.79
N PRO A 218 -0.30 0.78 -13.92
CA PRO A 218 0.20 -0.53 -14.37
C PRO A 218 -0.71 -1.19 -15.41
N SER A 219 -2.03 -1.13 -15.19
CA SER A 219 -3.00 -1.66 -16.13
C SER A 219 -3.01 -0.86 -17.44
N GLU A 220 -2.94 0.47 -17.37
CA GLU A 220 -2.89 1.35 -18.55
C GLU A 220 -1.66 1.11 -19.41
N ARG A 221 -0.49 0.86 -18.81
CA ARG A 221 0.75 0.50 -19.54
C ARG A 221 0.57 -0.81 -20.30
N LEU A 222 0.08 -1.84 -19.61
CA LEU A 222 -0.20 -3.16 -20.19
C LEU A 222 -1.21 -3.07 -21.35
N PHE A 223 -2.27 -2.25 -21.21
CA PHE A 223 -3.21 -2.01 -22.30
C PHE A 223 -2.64 -1.15 -23.44
N SER A 224 -1.75 -0.20 -23.15
CA SER A 224 -1.09 0.63 -24.16
C SER A 224 -0.12 -0.18 -25.03
N GLU A 225 0.69 -1.05 -24.42
CA GLU A 225 1.58 -1.98 -25.13
C GLU A 225 0.80 -2.96 -26.01
N ALA A 226 -0.32 -3.47 -25.50
CA ALA A 226 -1.21 -4.34 -26.26
C ALA A 226 -1.94 -3.59 -27.40
N GLY A 227 -2.29 -2.33 -27.18
CA GLY A 227 -2.84 -1.43 -28.18
C GLY A 227 -1.86 -1.23 -29.34
N ALA A 228 -0.59 -0.97 -29.06
CA ALA A 228 0.46 -0.89 -30.07
C ALA A 228 0.61 -2.22 -30.85
N THR A 229 0.60 -3.35 -30.14
CA THR A 229 0.71 -4.69 -30.74
C THR A 229 -0.47 -5.04 -31.65
N SER A 230 -1.69 -4.63 -31.27
CA SER A 230 -2.93 -4.83 -32.05
C SER A 230 -3.03 -3.88 -33.24
N SER A 231 -2.65 -2.60 -33.05
CA SER A 231 -2.81 -1.51 -34.03
C SER A 231 -1.77 -1.54 -35.15
N GLU A 232 -0.49 -1.80 -34.85
CA GLU A 232 0.59 -1.65 -35.85
C GLU A 232 0.90 -2.91 -36.64
N ARG A 233 0.68 -4.11 -36.08
CA ARG A 233 1.19 -5.36 -36.69
C ARG A 233 0.16 -6.44 -36.98
N ARG A 234 -1.05 -6.44 -36.39
CA ARG A 234 -2.10 -7.44 -36.68
C ARG A 234 -3.53 -6.92 -36.42
N SER A 235 -4.14 -6.33 -37.44
CA SER A 235 -5.54 -5.84 -37.43
C SER A 235 -6.65 -6.92 -37.28
N ARG A 236 -6.30 -8.15 -36.92
CA ARG A 236 -7.21 -9.31 -36.84
C ARG A 236 -7.00 -10.20 -35.61
N ILE A 237 -6.50 -9.66 -34.49
CA ILE A 237 -6.50 -10.42 -33.23
C ILE A 237 -7.91 -10.42 -32.62
N SER A 238 -8.48 -11.61 -32.43
CA SER A 238 -9.76 -11.75 -31.73
C SER A 238 -9.61 -11.34 -30.25
N PRO A 239 -10.68 -10.86 -29.58
CA PRO A 239 -10.64 -10.50 -28.16
C PRO A 239 -10.14 -11.62 -27.23
N LYS A 240 -10.43 -12.89 -27.54
CA LYS A 240 -9.95 -14.06 -26.78
C LYS A 240 -8.43 -14.18 -26.79
N HIS A 241 -7.83 -14.08 -27.97
CA HIS A 241 -6.38 -14.14 -28.14
C HIS A 241 -5.68 -12.91 -27.58
N LEU A 242 -6.29 -11.72 -27.68
CA LEU A 242 -5.75 -10.51 -27.05
C LEU A 242 -5.66 -10.66 -25.53
N ARG A 243 -6.71 -11.20 -24.88
CA ARG A 243 -6.69 -11.49 -23.44
C ARG A 243 -5.61 -12.49 -23.05
N ALA A 244 -5.43 -13.55 -23.85
CA ALA A 244 -4.39 -14.55 -23.60
C ALA A 244 -2.98 -13.95 -23.74
N LEU A 245 -2.74 -13.13 -24.77
CA LEU A 245 -1.48 -12.42 -24.95
C LEU A 245 -1.19 -11.45 -23.81
N LEU A 246 -2.21 -10.67 -23.40
CA LEU A 246 -2.12 -9.75 -22.27
C LEU A 246 -1.80 -10.45 -20.94
N PHE A 247 -2.42 -11.61 -20.72
CA PHE A 247 -2.14 -12.42 -19.55
C PHE A 247 -0.70 -12.94 -19.56
N LEU A 248 -0.25 -13.50 -20.69
CA LEU A 248 1.12 -14.01 -20.82
C LEU A 248 2.16 -12.89 -20.69
N SER A 249 1.93 -11.72 -21.30
CA SER A 249 2.85 -10.59 -21.20
C SER A 249 2.92 -9.99 -19.79
N GLY A 250 1.86 -10.13 -18.99
CA GLY A 250 1.81 -9.61 -17.62
C GLY A 250 2.51 -10.51 -16.59
N ILE A 251 2.98 -11.69 -16.97
CA ILE A 251 3.66 -12.64 -16.08
C ILE A 251 5.16 -12.56 -16.33
N ALA A 252 5.96 -12.47 -15.26
CA ALA A 252 7.42 -12.45 -15.40
C ALA A 252 7.91 -13.80 -15.96
N GLU A 253 8.89 -13.78 -16.88
CA GLU A 253 9.40 -14.99 -17.55
C GLU A 253 9.83 -16.09 -16.55
N GLN A 254 10.33 -15.70 -15.39
CA GLN A 254 10.69 -16.61 -14.28
C GLN A 254 9.51 -17.44 -13.73
N ASP A 255 8.27 -16.95 -13.87
CA ASP A 255 7.05 -17.62 -13.42
C ASP A 255 6.42 -18.49 -14.51
N TRP A 256 7.02 -18.54 -15.71
CA TRP A 256 6.49 -19.33 -16.84
C TRP A 256 6.75 -20.84 -16.68
N GLY A 257 7.46 -21.25 -15.62
CA GLY A 257 7.80 -22.64 -15.35
C GLY A 257 8.77 -23.15 -16.41
N GLY A 258 10.07 -22.97 -16.18
CA GLY A 258 11.20 -23.36 -17.03
C GLY A 258 10.85 -24.18 -18.28
N LEU A 259 10.73 -23.48 -19.42
CA LEU A 259 10.80 -24.06 -20.76
C LEU A 259 12.25 -24.17 -21.20
#